data_AF-A0A412Z710-F1
#
_entry.id   AF-A0A412Z710-F1
#
_cell.length_a   1.000
_cell.length_b   1.000
_cell.length_c   1.000
_cell.angle_alpha   90.00
_cell.angle_beta   90.00
_cell.angle_gamma   90.00
#
_symmetry.space_group_name_H-M   'P 1'
#
loop_
_entity.id
_entity.type
_entity.pdbx_description
1 polymer ?
#
loop_
_entity_poly.entity_id
_entity_poly.type
_entity_poly.pdbx_seq_one_letter_code
_entity_poly.pdbx_strand_id
1 'polypeptide(L)'
;MKVNEIERLLARYYDGETSDTEEKELKRFFTEEDVPAHLLAEKEIFMQLAAHPAPEIPEGLESRLSHKIDEWDTGERRTLKIKKHIRALRLQWIGSIAASLLILLSVGLYLYKPYPAPQDTCATPEEAYAQAQKALIMLSSSLNKGIEKVESVQEATGKIQENVNEQLNRLNNIKQ
;
A
#
# COMPACT_ATOMS: atom_id res chain seq x y z
N MET A 1 -46.86 -30.63 -26.89
CA MET A 1 -45.49 -31.21 -26.83
C MET A 1 -45.57 -32.51 -26.03
N LYS A 2 -44.68 -33.49 -26.25
CA LYS A 2 -44.69 -34.69 -25.39
C LYS A 2 -44.01 -34.37 -24.06
N VAL A 3 -44.48 -34.96 -22.95
CA VAL A 3 -43.93 -34.74 -21.60
C VAL A 3 -42.41 -34.99 -21.55
N ASN A 4 -41.93 -36.05 -22.21
CA ASN A 4 -40.50 -36.37 -22.29
C ASN A 4 -39.67 -35.28 -22.99
N GLU A 5 -40.26 -34.52 -23.93
CA GLU A 5 -39.56 -33.42 -24.60
C GLU A 5 -39.44 -32.21 -23.67
N ILE A 6 -40.48 -31.95 -22.86
CA ILE A 6 -40.47 -30.90 -21.84
C ILE A 6 -39.45 -31.20 -20.75
N GLU A 7 -39.34 -32.44 -20.29
CA GLU A 7 -38.34 -32.83 -19.28
C GLU A 7 -36.91 -32.60 -19.78
N ARG A 8 -36.63 -32.99 -21.03
CA ARG A 8 -35.33 -32.73 -21.66
C ARG A 8 -35.07 -31.24 -21.81
N LEU A 9 -36.09 -30.46 -22.15
CA LEU A 9 -35.98 -29.02 -22.32
C LEU A 9 -35.76 -28.30 -20.98
N LEU A 10 -36.41 -28.78 -19.93
CA LEU A 10 -36.27 -28.30 -18.56
C LEU A 10 -34.86 -28.57 -18.03
N ALA A 11 -34.29 -29.75 -18.28
CA ALA A 11 -32.90 -30.03 -17.92
C ALA A 11 -31.94 -29.03 -18.58
N ARG A 12 -32.07 -28.83 -19.91
CA ARG A 12 -31.28 -27.82 -20.64
C ARG A 12 -31.51 -26.38 -20.17
N TYR A 13 -32.73 -26.06 -19.72
CA TYR A 13 -33.05 -24.74 -19.17
C TYR A 13 -32.26 -24.48 -17.89
N TYR A 14 -32.22 -25.47 -16.99
CA TYR A 14 -31.41 -25.37 -15.77
C TYR A 14 -29.90 -25.33 -16.06
N ASP A 15 -29.45 -25.99 -17.12
CA ASP A 15 -28.06 -25.93 -17.60
C ASP A 15 -27.74 -24.62 -18.35
N GLY A 16 -28.74 -23.77 -18.63
CA GLY A 16 -28.57 -22.50 -19.35
C GLY A 16 -28.31 -22.66 -20.85
N GLU A 17 -28.70 -23.78 -21.45
CA GLU A 17 -28.47 -24.12 -22.86
C GLU A 17 -29.71 -23.89 -23.75
N THR A 18 -30.78 -23.30 -23.23
CA THR A 18 -32.01 -23.02 -23.96
C THR A 18 -31.95 -21.71 -24.76
N SER A 19 -32.70 -21.69 -25.86
CA SER A 19 -32.96 -20.48 -26.64
C SER A 19 -34.25 -19.77 -26.19
N ASP A 20 -34.37 -18.48 -26.47
CA ASP A 20 -35.59 -17.68 -26.19
C ASP A 20 -36.89 -18.33 -26.69
N THR A 21 -36.83 -19.03 -27.83
CA THR A 21 -37.99 -19.73 -28.38
C THR A 21 -38.38 -20.93 -27.53
N GLU A 22 -37.40 -21.73 -27.10
CA GLU A 22 -37.61 -22.89 -26.23
C GLU A 22 -38.14 -22.48 -24.85
N GLU A 23 -37.64 -21.37 -24.30
CA GLU A 23 -38.10 -20.85 -23.02
C GLU A 23 -39.54 -20.33 -23.07
N LYS A 24 -39.95 -19.73 -24.18
CA LYS A 24 -41.35 -19.34 -24.40
C LYS A 24 -42.26 -20.56 -24.46
N GLU A 25 -41.79 -21.68 -25.02
CA GLU A 25 -42.54 -22.93 -25.04
C GLU A 25 -42.68 -23.54 -23.65
N LEU A 26 -41.62 -23.56 -22.85
CA LEU A 26 -41.67 -23.97 -21.44
C LEU A 26 -42.67 -23.12 -20.65
N LYS A 27 -42.57 -21.79 -20.76
CA LYS A 27 -43.51 -20.86 -20.10
C LYS A 27 -44.95 -21.13 -20.50
N ARG A 28 -45.23 -21.35 -21.80
CA ARG A 28 -46.57 -21.68 -22.28
C ARG A 28 -47.07 -23.00 -21.69
N PHE A 29 -46.25 -24.05 -21.74
CA PHE A 29 -46.59 -25.37 -21.21
C PHE A 29 -46.95 -25.33 -19.71
N PHE A 30 -46.17 -24.63 -18.90
CA PHE A 30 -46.44 -24.52 -17.46
C PHE A 30 -47.57 -23.53 -17.12
N THR A 31 -47.97 -22.67 -18.05
CA THR A 31 -49.16 -21.82 -17.87
C THR A 31 -50.45 -22.59 -18.13
N GLU A 32 -50.40 -23.70 -18.88
CA GLU A 32 -51.54 -24.55 -19.19
C GLU A 32 -52.01 -25.38 -17.97
N GLU A 33 -53.28 -25.79 -17.98
CA GLU A 33 -53.95 -26.41 -16.82
C GLU A 33 -53.53 -27.87 -16.59
N ASP A 34 -53.22 -28.62 -17.64
CA ASP A 34 -52.95 -30.07 -17.62
C ASP A 34 -51.45 -30.38 -17.60
N VAL A 35 -50.82 -30.25 -16.43
CA VAL A 35 -49.40 -30.58 -16.19
C VAL A 35 -49.28 -31.83 -15.32
N PRO A 36 -48.43 -32.83 -15.69
CA PRO A 36 -48.22 -34.06 -14.92
C PRO A 36 -47.84 -33.82 -13.47
N ALA A 37 -48.22 -34.73 -12.57
CA ALA A 37 -48.04 -34.59 -11.13
C ALA A 37 -46.59 -34.35 -10.68
N HIS A 38 -45.61 -34.93 -11.39
CA HIS A 38 -44.19 -34.76 -11.08
C HIS A 38 -43.59 -33.44 -11.58
N LEU A 39 -44.33 -32.69 -12.40
CA LEU A 39 -43.93 -31.38 -12.96
C LEU A 39 -44.66 -30.21 -12.29
N LEU A 40 -45.46 -30.47 -11.26
CA LEU A 40 -46.23 -29.46 -10.55
C LEU A 40 -45.35 -28.48 -9.75
N ALA A 41 -44.19 -28.92 -9.28
CA ALA A 41 -43.25 -28.07 -8.57
C ALA A 41 -42.65 -27.00 -9.51
N GLU A 42 -42.29 -27.42 -10.72
CA GLU A 42 -41.79 -26.57 -11.79
C GLU A 42 -42.88 -25.60 -12.25
N LYS A 43 -44.12 -26.08 -12.37
CA LYS A 43 -45.28 -25.24 -12.69
C LYS A 43 -45.39 -24.05 -11.74
N GLU A 44 -45.32 -24.29 -10.44
CA GLU A 44 -45.40 -23.23 -9.43
C GLU A 44 -44.29 -22.18 -9.63
N ILE A 45 -43.06 -22.61 -9.91
CA ILE A 45 -41.92 -21.71 -10.16
C ILE A 45 -42.17 -20.84 -11.40
N PHE A 46 -42.57 -21.46 -12.51
CA PHE A 46 -42.84 -20.74 -13.76
C PHE A 46 -44.04 -19.80 -13.63
N MET A 47 -45.08 -20.18 -12.88
CA MET A 47 -46.22 -19.32 -12.59
C MET A 47 -45.85 -18.12 -11.73
N GLN A 48 -45.03 -18.31 -10.68
CA GLN A 48 -44.53 -17.20 -9.86
C GLN A 48 -43.67 -16.24 -10.67
N LEU A 49 -42.80 -16.78 -11.53
CA LEU A 49 -41.96 -15.98 -12.41
C LEU A 49 -42.80 -15.20 -13.45
N ALA A 50 -43.86 -15.81 -13.98
CA ALA A 50 -44.78 -15.16 -14.91
C ALA A 50 -45.70 -14.13 -14.23
N ALA A 51 -46.02 -14.32 -12.95
CA ALA A 51 -46.84 -13.39 -12.16
C ALA A 51 -46.14 -12.05 -11.92
N HIS A 52 -44.83 -11.97 -12.11
CA HIS A 52 -44.08 -10.73 -12.04
C HIS A 52 -43.79 -10.21 -13.44
N PRO A 53 -44.30 -9.02 -13.81
CA PRO A 53 -43.94 -8.42 -15.08
C PRO A 53 -42.42 -8.18 -15.12
N ALA A 54 -41.83 -8.29 -16.30
CA ALA A 54 -40.42 -8.00 -16.49
C ALA A 54 -40.11 -6.61 -15.91
N PRO A 55 -39.11 -6.48 -15.02
CA PRO A 55 -38.79 -5.20 -14.42
C PRO A 55 -38.38 -4.21 -15.51
N GLU A 56 -38.83 -2.96 -15.38
CA GLU A 56 -38.39 -1.88 -16.26
C GLU A 56 -36.88 -1.69 -16.08
N ILE A 57 -36.11 -1.92 -17.14
CA ILE A 57 -34.66 -1.74 -17.13
C ILE A 57 -34.39 -0.22 -17.18
N PRO A 58 -33.74 0.36 -16.15
CA PRO A 58 -33.44 1.80 -16.15
C PRO A 58 -32.54 2.18 -17.32
N GLU A 59 -32.80 3.36 -17.90
CA GLU A 59 -31.99 3.88 -18.99
C GLU A 59 -30.51 3.99 -18.58
N GLY A 60 -29.62 3.50 -19.45
CA GLY A 60 -28.17 3.54 -19.23
C GLY A 60 -27.62 2.51 -18.22
N LEU A 61 -28.44 1.58 -17.71
CA LEU A 61 -27.95 0.51 -16.82
C LEU A 61 -26.81 -0.31 -17.46
N GLU A 62 -26.98 -0.69 -18.72
CA GLU A 62 -25.97 -1.45 -19.49
C GLU A 62 -24.64 -0.68 -19.57
N SER A 63 -24.70 0.59 -19.97
CA SER A 63 -23.52 1.45 -20.06
C SER A 63 -22.81 1.60 -18.71
N ARG A 64 -23.57 1.75 -17.61
CA ARG A 64 -23.03 1.81 -16.25
C ARG A 64 -22.36 0.51 -15.83
N LEU A 65 -22.94 -0.64 -16.17
CA LEU A 65 -22.36 -1.95 -15.88
C LEU A 65 -21.05 -2.13 -16.65
N SER A 66 -21.05 -1.86 -17.96
CA SER A 66 -19.86 -1.96 -18.81
C SER A 66 -18.72 -1.08 -18.29
N HIS A 67 -19.01 0.18 -17.97
CA HIS A 67 -18.02 1.08 -17.38
C HIS A 67 -17.44 0.52 -16.08
N LYS A 68 -18.27 -0.08 -15.22
CA LYS A 68 -17.82 -0.62 -13.94
C LYS A 68 -16.96 -1.87 -14.10
N ILE A 69 -17.25 -2.70 -15.10
CA ILE A 69 -16.43 -3.86 -15.48
C ILE A 69 -15.04 -3.37 -15.94
N ASP A 70 -14.99 -2.37 -16.83
CA ASP A 70 -13.74 -1.80 -17.32
C ASP A 70 -12.92 -1.13 -16.20
N GLU A 71 -13.58 -0.44 -15.29
CA GLU A 71 -12.94 0.16 -14.11
C GLU A 71 -12.29 -0.92 -13.22
N TRP A 72 -12.99 -2.03 -12.97
CA TRP A 72 -12.47 -3.14 -12.17
C TRP A 72 -11.29 -3.85 -12.86
N ASP A 73 -11.39 -4.17 -14.15
CA ASP A 73 -10.28 -4.79 -14.89
C ASP A 73 -9.04 -3.88 -14.90
N THR A 74 -9.23 -2.57 -15.13
CA THR A 74 -8.11 -1.63 -15.12
C THR A 74 -7.52 -1.43 -13.72
N GLY A 75 -8.35 -1.43 -12.66
CA GLY A 75 -7.91 -1.37 -11.26
C GLY A 75 -7.05 -2.57 -10.85
N GLU A 76 -7.51 -3.78 -11.14
CA GLU A 76 -6.78 -5.01 -10.84
C GLU A 76 -5.45 -5.07 -11.59
N ARG A 77 -5.44 -4.75 -12.90
CA ARG A 77 -4.21 -4.72 -13.70
C ARG A 77 -3.20 -3.71 -13.19
N ARG A 78 -3.64 -2.52 -12.73
CA ARG A 78 -2.73 -1.50 -12.18
C ARG A 78 -2.10 -1.96 -10.87
N THR A 79 -2.88 -2.49 -9.93
CA THR A 79 -2.36 -2.90 -8.62
C THR A 79 -1.35 -4.05 -8.73
N LEU A 80 -1.57 -5.01 -9.64
CA LEU A 80 -0.65 -6.11 -9.90
C LEU A 80 0.68 -5.63 -10.52
N LYS A 81 0.63 -4.70 -11.48
CA LYS A 81 1.84 -4.13 -12.11
C LYS A 81 2.69 -3.36 -11.10
N ILE A 82 2.06 -2.54 -10.25
CA ILE A 82 2.75 -1.76 -9.21
C ILE A 82 3.45 -2.70 -8.21
N LYS A 83 2.75 -3.74 -7.73
CA LYS A 83 3.34 -4.71 -6.79
C LYS A 83 4.52 -5.47 -7.40
N LYS A 84 4.46 -5.87 -8.67
CA LYS A 84 5.58 -6.53 -9.37
C LYS A 84 6.80 -5.62 -9.50
N HIS A 85 6.60 -4.37 -9.91
CA HIS A 85 7.70 -3.43 -10.12
C HIS A 85 8.40 -3.07 -8.80
N ILE A 86 7.65 -2.88 -7.71
CA ILE A 86 8.21 -2.59 -6.38
C ILE A 86 9.01 -3.79 -5.85
N ARG A 87 8.53 -5.03 -6.05
CA ARG A 87 9.28 -6.24 -5.65
C ARG A 87 10.58 -6.39 -6.41
N ALA A 88 10.59 -6.19 -7.72
CA ALA A 88 11.80 -6.27 -8.54
C ALA A 88 12.84 -5.22 -8.12
N LEU A 89 12.42 -3.97 -7.89
CA LEU A 89 13.30 -2.88 -7.48
C LEU A 89 13.94 -3.14 -6.10
N ARG A 90 13.16 -3.65 -5.13
CA ARG A 90 13.68 -4.03 -3.81
C ARG A 90 14.68 -5.19 -3.88
N LEU A 91 14.41 -6.20 -4.71
CA LEU A 91 15.30 -7.35 -4.86
C LEU A 91 16.66 -6.93 -5.47
N GLN A 92 16.65 -6.03 -6.45
CA GLN A 92 17.87 -5.48 -7.05
C GLN A 92 18.67 -4.63 -6.06
N TRP A 93 18.00 -3.79 -5.26
CA TRP A 93 18.66 -2.98 -4.22
C TRP A 93 19.29 -3.83 -3.10
N ILE A 94 18.57 -4.84 -2.61
CA ILE A 94 19.09 -5.76 -1.58
C ILE A 94 20.26 -6.58 -2.14
N GLY A 95 20.17 -7.03 -3.40
CA GLY A 95 21.26 -7.74 -4.07
C GLY A 95 22.53 -6.89 -4.20
N SER A 96 22.38 -5.60 -4.51
CA SER A 96 23.51 -4.67 -4.58
C SER A 96 24.21 -4.45 -3.23
N ILE A 97 23.44 -4.26 -2.15
CA ILE A 97 24.00 -4.12 -0.79
C ILE A 97 24.73 -5.40 -0.37
N ALA A 98 24.13 -6.57 -0.60
CA ALA A 98 24.75 -7.85 -0.28
C ALA A 98 26.07 -8.07 -1.05
N ALA A 99 26.08 -7.76 -2.36
CA ALA A 99 27.29 -7.86 -3.18
C ALA A 99 28.40 -6.91 -2.68
N SER A 100 28.06 -5.68 -2.32
CA SER A 100 29.01 -4.72 -1.75
C SER A 100 29.61 -5.22 -0.44
N LEU A 101 28.78 -5.75 0.47
CA LEU A 101 29.25 -6.34 1.73
C LEU A 101 30.15 -7.56 1.50
N LEU A 102 29.82 -8.42 0.54
CA LEU A 102 30.65 -9.58 0.20
C LEU A 102 32.00 -9.17 -0.38
N ILE A 103 32.04 -8.14 -1.23
CA ILE A 103 33.29 -7.60 -1.77
C ILE A 103 34.14 -7.02 -0.63
N LEU A 104 33.55 -6.20 0.24
CA LEU A 104 34.24 -5.63 1.40
C LEU A 104 34.76 -6.71 2.35
N LEU A 105 33.95 -7.73 2.65
CA LEU A 105 34.35 -8.84 3.50
C LEU A 105 35.47 -9.67 2.86
N SER A 106 35.38 -9.95 1.56
CA SER A 106 36.40 -10.70 0.82
C SER A 106 37.74 -9.97 0.80
N VAL A 107 37.73 -8.67 0.47
CA VAL A 107 38.94 -7.84 0.50
C VAL A 107 39.46 -7.69 1.93
N GLY A 108 38.58 -7.50 2.90
CA GLY A 108 38.92 -7.39 4.32
C GLY A 108 39.60 -8.65 4.85
N LEU A 109 39.10 -9.84 4.49
CA LEU A 109 39.73 -11.12 4.84
C LEU A 109 41.03 -11.35 4.08
N TYR A 110 41.11 -10.98 2.79
CA TYR A 110 42.32 -11.12 1.98
C TYR A 110 43.48 -10.27 2.51
N LEU A 111 43.19 -9.07 2.99
CA LEU A 111 44.17 -8.15 3.58
C LEU A 111 44.33 -8.33 5.10
N TYR A 112 43.59 -9.27 5.70
CA TYR A 112 43.64 -9.49 7.15
C TYR A 112 45.00 -10.05 7.56
N LYS A 113 45.84 -9.18 8.12
CA LYS A 113 47.00 -9.59 8.92
C LYS A 113 46.58 -9.52 10.40
N PRO A 114 46.78 -10.58 11.20
CA PRO A 114 46.54 -10.50 12.63
C PRO A 114 47.46 -9.42 13.20
N TYR A 115 46.87 -8.35 13.72
CA TYR A 115 47.62 -7.30 14.41
C TYR A 115 48.23 -7.92 15.67
N PRO A 116 49.53 -7.71 15.95
CA PRO A 116 50.05 -8.00 17.28
C PRO A 116 49.24 -7.17 18.28
N ALA A 117 48.97 -7.75 19.45
CA ALA A 117 48.25 -7.06 20.52
C ALA A 117 48.82 -5.64 20.71
N PRO A 118 47.98 -4.60 20.84
CA PRO A 118 48.45 -3.24 21.08
C PRO A 118 49.40 -3.27 22.27
N GLN A 119 50.64 -2.81 22.08
CA GLN A 119 51.50 -2.59 23.23
C GLN A 119 50.93 -1.41 24.01
N ASP A 120 50.66 -1.63 25.30
CA ASP A 120 50.16 -0.59 26.19
C ASP A 120 51.12 0.60 26.17
N THR A 121 50.63 1.76 25.72
CA THR A 121 51.41 3.00 25.56
C THR A 121 51.89 3.59 26.90
N CYS A 122 51.27 3.17 28.02
CA CYS A 122 51.63 3.62 29.36
C CYS A 122 52.30 2.46 30.11
N ALA A 123 53.43 2.76 30.77
CA ALA A 123 54.19 1.76 31.51
C ALA A 123 53.43 1.23 32.74
N THR A 124 52.49 2.01 33.28
CA THR A 124 51.65 1.61 34.42
C THR A 124 50.19 2.06 34.24
N PRO A 125 49.22 1.34 34.85
CA PRO A 125 47.80 1.71 34.78
C PRO A 125 47.51 3.10 35.38
N GLU A 126 48.24 3.49 36.42
CA GLU A 126 48.05 4.76 37.12
C GLU A 126 48.37 5.98 36.23
N GLU A 127 49.45 5.90 35.44
CA GLU A 127 49.81 6.94 34.48
C GLU A 127 48.77 7.08 33.36
N ALA A 128 48.22 5.96 32.89
CA ALA A 128 47.17 5.96 31.88
C ALA A 128 45.92 6.70 32.38
N TYR A 129 45.50 6.45 33.63
CA TYR A 129 44.38 7.16 34.25
C TYR A 129 44.68 8.65 34.41
N ALA A 130 45.87 9.02 34.86
CA ALA A 130 46.26 10.42 35.00
C ALA A 130 46.22 11.16 33.65
N GLN A 131 46.72 10.53 32.59
CA GLN A 131 46.71 11.10 31.24
C GLN A 131 45.29 11.19 30.66
N ALA A 132 44.44 10.19 30.91
CA ALA A 132 43.04 10.22 30.54
C ALA A 132 42.28 11.35 31.26
N GLN A 133 42.47 11.50 32.58
CA GLN A 133 41.88 12.59 33.34
C GLN A 133 42.32 13.96 32.81
N LYS A 134 43.60 14.12 32.47
CA LYS A 134 44.12 15.35 31.86
C LYS A 134 43.45 15.65 30.51
N ALA A 135 43.26 14.64 29.67
CA ALA A 135 42.57 14.79 28.39
C ALA A 135 41.09 15.18 28.59
N LEU A 136 40.40 14.55 29.54
CA LEU A 136 39.01 14.87 29.86
C LEU A 136 38.85 16.30 30.40
N ILE A 137 39.79 16.78 31.22
CA ILE A 137 39.81 18.18 31.70
C ILE A 137 40.04 19.15 30.54
N MET A 138 40.95 18.82 29.61
CA MET A 138 41.18 19.67 28.43
C MET A 138 39.93 19.73 27.54
N LEU A 139 39.26 18.60 27.35
CA LEU A 139 38.01 18.53 26.61
C LEU A 139 36.91 19.35 27.28
N SER A 140 36.70 19.18 28.59
CA SER A 140 35.67 19.93 29.33
C SER A 140 35.92 21.44 29.28
N SER A 141 37.18 21.87 29.40
CA SER A 141 37.55 23.28 29.26
C SER A 141 37.26 23.84 27.86
N SER A 142 37.42 23.02 26.82
CA SER A 142 37.13 23.40 25.44
C SER A 142 35.63 23.49 25.19
N LEU A 143 34.85 22.57 25.77
CA LEU A 143 33.38 22.60 25.71
C LEU A 143 32.83 23.83 26.44
N ASN A 144 33.33 24.14 27.64
CA ASN A 144 32.87 25.28 28.41
C ASN A 144 33.10 26.61 27.67
N LYS A 145 34.29 26.76 27.06
CA LYS A 145 34.61 27.90 26.19
C LYS A 145 33.72 27.96 24.95
N GLY A 146 33.32 26.80 24.41
CA GLY A 146 32.40 26.72 23.28
C GLY A 146 30.99 27.21 23.65
N ILE A 147 30.47 26.76 24.79
CA ILE A 147 29.14 27.12 25.29
C ILE A 147 29.04 28.62 25.57
N GLU A 148 30.03 29.21 26.24
CA GLU A 148 30.08 30.65 26.53
C GLU A 148 30.01 31.52 25.25
N LYS A 149 30.70 31.09 24.18
CA LYS A 149 30.64 31.77 22.89
C LYS A 149 29.26 31.67 22.23
N VAL A 150 28.58 30.53 22.38
CA VAL A 150 27.22 30.35 21.85
C VAL A 150 26.22 31.21 22.61
N GLU A 151 26.34 31.30 23.94
CA GLU A 151 25.46 32.11 24.79
C GLU A 151 25.55 33.61 24.44
N SER A 152 26.76 34.15 24.29
CA SER A 152 26.96 35.55 23.89
C SER A 152 26.42 35.87 22.48
N VAL A 153 26.52 34.93 21.53
CA VAL A 153 25.91 35.05 20.20
C VAL A 153 24.38 35.01 20.29
N GLN A 154 23.81 34.16 21.14
CA GLN A 154 22.37 34.09 21.35
C GLN A 154 21.84 35.38 21.97
N GLU A 155 22.54 35.95 22.96
CA GLU A 155 22.19 37.23 23.57
C GLU A 155 22.25 38.38 22.55
N ALA A 156 23.32 38.45 21.75
CA ALA A 156 23.44 39.45 20.69
C ALA A 156 22.33 39.31 19.64
N THR A 157 22.01 38.08 19.23
CA THR A 157 20.95 37.80 18.27
C THR A 157 19.58 38.18 18.83
N GLY A 158 19.32 37.87 20.11
CA GLY A 158 18.10 38.27 20.81
C GLY A 158 17.93 39.79 20.84
N LYS A 159 18.98 40.53 21.21
CA LYS A 159 18.99 42.00 21.19
C LYS A 159 18.76 42.57 19.79
N ILE A 160 19.37 41.97 18.76
CA ILE A 160 19.16 42.38 17.36
C ILE A 160 17.69 42.16 16.96
N GLN A 161 17.13 40.99 17.27
CA GLN A 161 15.76 40.65 16.92
C GLN A 161 14.75 41.57 17.62
N GLU A 162 14.95 41.87 18.91
CA GLU A 162 14.14 42.82 19.68
C GLU A 162 14.18 44.21 19.07
N ASN A 163 15.38 44.75 18.80
CA ASN A 163 15.54 46.08 18.22
C ASN A 163 14.93 46.17 16.81
N VAL A 164 15.11 45.15 15.97
CA VAL A 164 14.46 45.10 14.64
C VAL A 164 12.94 45.11 14.75
N ASN A 165 12.37 44.35 15.68
CA ASN A 165 10.92 44.30 15.87
C ASN A 165 10.36 45.64 16.39
N GLU A 166 11.06 46.31 17.30
CA GLU A 166 10.72 47.68 17.70
C GLU A 166 10.70 48.65 16.52
N GLN A 167 11.75 48.63 15.67
CA GLN A 167 11.84 49.51 14.51
C GLN A 167 10.71 49.25 13.51
N LEU A 168 10.37 47.99 13.24
CA LEU A 168 9.26 47.63 12.37
C LEU A 168 7.91 48.12 12.89
N ASN A 169 7.65 47.97 14.19
CA ASN A 169 6.41 48.46 14.81
C ASN A 169 6.31 49.98 14.76
N ARG A 170 7.42 50.70 14.98
CA ARG A 170 7.47 52.16 14.81
C ARG A 170 7.13 52.58 13.38
N LEU A 171 7.69 51.91 12.37
CA LEU A 171 7.40 52.19 10.96
C LEU A 171 5.94 51.91 10.58
N ASN A 172 5.34 50.85 11.12
CA ASN A 172 3.96 50.49 10.83
C ASN A 172 2.97 51.53 11.42
N ASN A 173 3.23 52.02 12.63
CA ASN A 173 2.41 53.04 13.28
C ASN A 173 2.53 54.43 12.64
N ILE A 174 3.56 54.70 11.82
CA ILE A 174 3.71 55.96 11.08
C ILE A 174 2.91 55.96 9.76
N LYS A 175 2.54 54.78 9.25
CA LYS A 175 1.79 54.62 7.99
C LYS A 175 0.26 54.59 8.16
N GLN A 176 -0.26 54.60 9.39
CA GLN A 176 -1.68 54.80 9.71
C GLN A 176 -1.95 56.28 10.00
#